data_AF-J3IL39-F1
#
_entry.id   AF-J3IL39-F1
#
_cell.length_a   1.000
_cell.length_b   1.000
_cell.length_c   1.000
_cell.angle_alpha   90.00
_cell.angle_beta   90.00
_cell.angle_gamma   90.00
#
_symmetry.space_group_name_H-M   'P 1'
#
loop_
_entity.id
_entity.type
_entity.pdbx_description
1 polymer ?
#
loop_
_entity_poly.entity_id
_entity_poly.type
_entity_poly.pdbx_seq_one_letter_code
_entity_poly.pdbx_strand_id
1 'polypeptide(L)'
;MQWMFMLVGLVLGWILDESFSDALLGALLGLGIGQAVHIGRLGSQANEQRRLLEQAQLALRTVEQRLAVLEGPGIKEPEASAAVPVADIAVTQIPVETPELIWELPPELEPVAAAVNQARHAQPLDAWKPAPTDRERANPPEPNLVERAINAARAWLLGGNTVLRVGVVLLFLGLAFLLRYATEGMVVPIELRYAGVAAVALGLLGLGWWLRTRNNDYALMLQGAAIAVLYLTVFAAMRLHPLLDPSAAFGLLVAVTVFSAILAITQDALGLAAAAALGGFAAPLLASTGAGSHVALFSYFALLNAGILVIAWFKAWRLLNVIGFTGTFGIGLAWGLRSYTPELLWSTEPFLILFFVMYLAIGFLFARR
;
A
#
# COMPACT_ATOMS: atom_id res chain seq x y z
N MET A 1 -15.14 10.85 -4.85
CA MET A 1 -15.85 12.16 -4.83
C MET A 1 -15.09 13.28 -4.10
N GLN A 2 -14.23 13.02 -3.12
CA GLN A 2 -13.49 14.07 -2.36
C GLN A 2 -12.47 14.86 -3.20
N TRP A 3 -11.85 14.22 -4.18
CA TRP A 3 -10.90 14.85 -5.11
C TRP A 3 -11.52 16.00 -5.93
N MET A 4 -12.84 15.95 -6.16
CA MET A 4 -13.55 17.01 -6.88
C MET A 4 -13.63 18.29 -6.05
N PHE A 5 -13.84 18.18 -4.72
CA PHE A 5 -13.83 19.35 -3.83
C PHE A 5 -12.42 19.89 -3.60
N MET A 6 -11.40 19.03 -3.61
CA MET A 6 -9.99 19.44 -3.58
C MET A 6 -9.60 20.17 -4.86
N LEU A 7 -10.01 19.66 -6.03
CA LEU A 7 -9.78 20.31 -7.32
C LEU A 7 -10.54 21.63 -7.43
N VAL A 8 -11.79 21.68 -6.96
CA VAL A 8 -12.58 22.93 -6.92
C VAL A 8 -11.94 23.95 -5.98
N GLY A 9 -11.45 23.55 -4.81
CA GLY A 9 -10.72 24.44 -3.89
C GLY A 9 -9.37 24.91 -4.44
N LEU A 10 -8.67 24.06 -5.18
CA LEU A 10 -7.41 24.38 -5.85
C LEU A 10 -7.63 25.36 -7.00
N VAL A 11 -8.68 25.16 -7.81
CA VAL A 11 -9.04 26.06 -8.91
C VAL A 11 -9.54 27.41 -8.40
N LEU A 12 -10.36 27.42 -7.33
CA LEU A 12 -10.80 28.66 -6.67
C LEU A 12 -9.64 29.44 -6.05
N GLY A 13 -8.69 28.76 -5.39
CA GLY A 13 -7.50 29.39 -4.83
C GLY A 13 -6.54 29.92 -5.89
N TRP A 14 -6.48 29.29 -7.07
CA TRP A 14 -5.63 29.70 -8.17
C TRP A 14 -6.17 30.93 -8.92
N ILE A 15 -7.50 31.09 -9.01
CA ILE A 15 -8.17 32.21 -9.68
C ILE A 15 -8.09 33.52 -8.89
N LEU A 16 -7.86 33.48 -7.58
CA LEU A 16 -7.92 34.67 -6.72
C LEU A 16 -6.64 35.52 -6.73
N ASP A 17 -5.44 34.94 -6.89
CA ASP A 17 -4.18 35.72 -6.83
C ASP A 17 -2.93 35.07 -7.49
N GLU A 18 -3.08 33.97 -8.24
CA GLU A 18 -1.98 33.21 -8.90
C GLU A 18 -0.79 32.80 -8.00
N SER A 19 -0.90 32.93 -6.67
CA SER A 19 0.12 32.47 -5.72
C SER A 19 -0.06 30.99 -5.34
N PHE A 20 1.03 30.22 -5.45
CA PHE A 20 1.07 28.79 -5.11
C PHE A 20 0.76 28.51 -3.63
N SER A 21 1.00 29.46 -2.72
CA SER A 21 0.70 29.31 -1.29
C SER A 21 -0.80 29.24 -1.00
N ASP A 22 -1.59 30.03 -1.72
CA ASP A 22 -3.02 30.22 -1.42
C ASP A 22 -3.87 29.14 -2.10
N ALA A 23 -3.38 28.62 -3.24
CA ALA A 23 -3.87 27.39 -3.83
C ALA A 23 -3.70 26.18 -2.89
N LEU A 24 -2.61 26.15 -2.11
CA LEU A 24 -2.33 25.08 -1.14
C LEU A 24 -3.23 25.19 0.10
N LEU A 25 -3.51 26.41 0.56
CA LEU A 25 -4.47 26.68 1.64
C LEU A 25 -5.92 26.36 1.21
N GLY A 26 -6.29 26.70 -0.03
CA GLY A 26 -7.59 26.33 -0.61
C GLY A 26 -7.78 24.83 -0.76
N ALA A 27 -6.73 24.10 -1.17
CA ALA A 27 -6.74 22.64 -1.23
C ALA A 27 -6.88 21.99 0.15
N LEU A 28 -6.23 22.54 1.18
CA LEU A 28 -6.36 22.05 2.57
C LEU A 28 -7.75 22.29 3.15
N LEU A 29 -8.35 23.46 2.91
CA LEU A 29 -9.73 23.74 3.34
C LEU A 29 -10.75 22.87 2.59
N GLY A 30 -10.55 22.66 1.28
CA GLY A 30 -11.38 21.75 0.47
C GLY A 30 -11.30 20.29 0.95
N LEU A 31 -10.11 19.84 1.35
CA LEU A 31 -9.92 18.51 1.97
C LEU A 31 -10.62 18.41 3.33
N GLY A 32 -10.55 19.46 4.16
CA GLY A 32 -11.23 19.50 5.46
C GLY A 32 -12.74 19.36 5.35
N ILE A 33 -13.37 20.10 4.44
CA ILE A 33 -14.81 20.01 4.18
C ILE A 33 -15.18 18.64 3.58
N GLY A 34 -14.35 18.13 2.66
CA GLY A 34 -14.52 16.81 2.07
C GLY A 34 -14.43 15.67 3.09
N GLN A 35 -13.59 15.79 4.12
CA GLN A 35 -13.52 14.82 5.22
C GLN A 35 -14.74 14.91 6.15
N ALA A 36 -15.21 16.11 6.50
CA ALA A 36 -16.38 16.29 7.35
C ALA A 36 -17.64 15.65 6.75
N VAL A 37 -17.87 15.83 5.45
CA VAL A 37 -19.01 15.23 4.74
C VAL A 37 -18.88 13.70 4.66
N HIS A 38 -17.66 13.18 4.50
CA HIS A 38 -17.43 11.74 4.45
C HIS A 38 -17.67 11.06 5.81
N ILE A 39 -17.25 11.70 6.91
CA ILE A 39 -17.49 11.20 8.27
C ILE A 39 -18.99 11.17 8.56
N GLY A 40 -19.73 12.21 8.14
CA GLY A 40 -21.19 12.23 8.26
C GLY A 40 -21.88 11.09 7.48
N ARG A 41 -21.41 10.78 6.27
CA ARG A 41 -21.96 9.67 5.46
C ARG A 41 -21.68 8.30 6.08
N LEU A 42 -20.48 8.07 6.63
CA LEU A 42 -20.17 6.83 7.34
C LEU A 42 -21.07 6.64 8.57
N GLY A 43 -21.38 7.72 9.29
CA GLY A 43 -22.33 7.68 10.40
C GLY A 43 -23.74 7.28 9.97
N SER A 44 -24.21 7.78 8.82
CA SER A 44 -25.53 7.38 8.29
C SER A 44 -25.59 5.91 7.87
N GLN A 45 -24.54 5.39 7.23
CA GLN A 45 -24.46 3.99 6.82
C GLN A 45 -24.40 3.04 8.03
N ALA A 46 -23.67 3.43 9.09
CA ALA A 46 -23.63 2.66 10.34
C ALA A 46 -25.01 2.60 11.01
N ASN A 47 -25.78 3.68 10.97
CA ASN A 47 -27.14 3.71 11.52
C ASN A 47 -28.13 2.87 10.70
N GLU A 48 -28.01 2.84 9.38
CA GLU A 48 -28.82 1.96 8.52
C GLU A 48 -28.51 0.49 8.78
N GLN A 49 -27.22 0.12 8.86
CA GLN A 49 -26.82 -1.25 9.20
C GLN A 49 -27.35 -1.69 10.57
N ARG A 50 -27.30 -0.79 11.57
CA ARG A 50 -27.85 -1.07 12.91
C ARG A 50 -29.35 -1.31 12.87
N ARG A 51 -30.12 -0.51 12.12
CA ARG A 51 -31.56 -0.72 11.93
C ARG A 51 -31.87 -2.06 11.27
N LEU A 52 -31.10 -2.46 10.27
CA LEU A 52 -31.26 -3.75 9.61
C LEU A 52 -30.99 -4.93 10.56
N LEU A 53 -29.97 -4.81 11.42
CA LEU A 53 -29.70 -5.83 12.45
C LEU A 53 -30.82 -5.91 13.48
N GLU A 54 -31.34 -4.78 13.94
CA GLU A 54 -32.48 -4.74 14.87
C GLU A 54 -33.74 -5.39 14.24
N GLN A 55 -34.02 -5.10 12.97
CA GLN A 55 -35.11 -5.74 12.23
C GLN A 55 -34.92 -7.25 12.05
N ALA A 56 -33.70 -7.68 11.72
CA ALA A 56 -33.38 -9.11 11.59
C ALA A 56 -33.54 -9.84 12.92
N GLN A 57 -33.13 -9.23 14.04
CA GLN A 57 -33.32 -9.80 15.38
C GLN A 57 -34.80 -9.92 15.75
N LEU A 58 -35.63 -8.93 15.41
CA LEU A 58 -37.07 -9.00 15.65
C LEU A 58 -37.74 -10.08 14.79
N ALA A 59 -37.35 -10.20 13.52
CA ALA A 59 -37.86 -11.25 12.63
C ALA A 59 -37.51 -12.66 13.16
N LEU A 60 -36.26 -12.86 13.61
CA LEU A 60 -35.83 -14.13 14.21
C LEU A 60 -36.64 -14.48 15.46
N ARG A 61 -36.82 -13.53 16.38
CA ARG A 61 -37.67 -13.74 17.58
C ARG A 61 -39.11 -14.11 17.22
N THR A 62 -39.64 -13.54 16.15
CA THR A 62 -41.01 -13.83 15.69
C THR A 62 -41.10 -15.25 15.15
N VAL A 63 -40.07 -15.73 14.42
CA VAL A 63 -39.99 -17.10 13.93
C VAL A 63 -39.83 -18.08 15.09
N GLU A 64 -38.97 -17.78 16.07
CA GLU A 64 -38.80 -18.59 17.28
C GLU A 64 -40.12 -18.72 18.06
N GLN A 65 -40.89 -17.64 18.20
CA GLN A 65 -42.21 -17.68 18.84
C GLN A 65 -43.21 -18.55 18.07
N ARG A 66 -43.21 -18.49 16.73
CA ARG A 66 -44.06 -19.36 15.90
C ARG A 66 -43.66 -20.82 16.04
N LEU A 67 -42.37 -21.11 16.08
CA LEU A 67 -41.87 -22.46 16.32
C LEU A 67 -42.28 -22.95 17.72
N ALA A 68 -42.11 -22.13 18.76
CA ALA A 68 -42.47 -22.50 20.13
C ALA A 68 -43.98 -22.75 20.32
N VAL A 69 -44.85 -22.07 19.56
CA VAL A 69 -46.30 -22.33 19.54
C VAL A 69 -46.62 -23.64 18.80
N LEU A 70 -45.87 -23.97 17.74
CA LEU A 70 -46.00 -25.22 17.01
C LEU A 70 -45.41 -26.43 17.78
N GLU A 71 -44.41 -26.20 18.63
CA GLU A 71 -43.73 -27.21 19.45
C GLU A 71 -44.26 -27.29 20.89
N GLY A 72 -45.26 -26.47 21.25
CA GLY A 72 -45.92 -26.51 22.56
C GLY A 72 -46.65 -27.85 22.80
N PRO A 73 -46.59 -28.44 24.01
CA PRO A 73 -46.96 -29.83 24.24
C PRO A 73 -48.48 -30.00 24.16
N GLY A 74 -48.96 -30.72 23.15
CA GLY A 74 -50.39 -30.83 22.90
C GLY A 74 -50.86 -31.92 21.95
N ILE A 75 -50.15 -33.05 21.81
CA ILE A 75 -50.80 -34.29 21.33
C ILE A 75 -51.45 -34.94 22.57
N LYS A 76 -52.65 -34.49 22.91
CA LYS A 76 -53.60 -35.25 23.72
C LYS A 76 -54.78 -35.57 22.83
N GLU A 77 -54.73 -36.72 22.19
CA GLU A 77 -55.89 -37.34 21.57
C GLU A 77 -56.55 -38.26 22.63
N PRO A 78 -57.87 -38.18 22.86
CA PRO A 78 -58.51 -38.74 24.05
C PRO A 78 -58.81 -40.24 23.90
N GLU A 79 -58.49 -40.98 24.94
CA GLU A 79 -58.90 -42.36 25.16
C GLU A 79 -60.29 -42.38 25.84
N ALA A 80 -61.29 -43.04 25.24
CA ALA A 80 -62.11 -44.10 25.89
C ALA A 80 -63.44 -44.43 25.17
N SER A 81 -63.62 -45.74 24.90
CA SER A 81 -64.89 -46.51 24.86
C SER A 81 -65.80 -46.36 23.61
N ALA A 82 -66.37 -47.39 22.96
CA ALA A 82 -66.69 -48.76 23.37
C ALA A 82 -66.97 -49.71 22.16
N ALA A 83 -66.81 -51.03 22.40
CA ALA A 83 -67.54 -52.18 21.82
C ALA A 83 -67.32 -52.64 20.35
N VAL A 84 -66.65 -53.79 20.20
CA VAL A 84 -66.75 -54.84 19.15
C VAL A 84 -68.14 -55.53 19.20
N PRO A 85 -68.64 -56.39 18.25
CA PRO A 85 -67.87 -57.34 17.40
C PRO A 85 -68.45 -57.78 16.00
N VAL A 86 -67.69 -58.71 15.38
CA VAL A 86 -68.00 -59.86 14.47
C VAL A 86 -68.23 -59.73 12.95
N ALA A 87 -67.42 -60.55 12.25
CA ALA A 87 -67.73 -61.57 11.22
C ALA A 87 -67.61 -61.26 9.72
N ASP A 88 -66.73 -62.08 9.11
CA ASP A 88 -66.73 -62.69 7.77
C ASP A 88 -66.64 -61.74 6.56
N ILE A 89 -65.94 -62.04 5.46
CA ILE A 89 -65.90 -63.28 4.68
C ILE A 89 -64.58 -63.36 3.90
N ALA A 90 -64.18 -64.61 3.65
CA ALA A 90 -63.01 -65.09 2.94
C ALA A 90 -62.74 -64.53 1.52
N VAL A 91 -61.46 -64.54 1.19
CA VAL A 91 -60.87 -64.35 -0.15
C VAL A 91 -61.37 -65.42 -1.12
N THR A 92 -61.73 -65.03 -2.35
CA THR A 92 -61.81 -65.93 -3.51
C THR A 92 -61.20 -65.25 -4.75
N GLN A 93 -60.40 -66.04 -5.48
CA GLN A 93 -59.66 -65.77 -6.73
C GLN A 93 -60.64 -65.39 -7.87
N ILE A 94 -60.30 -64.77 -9.03
CA ILE A 94 -59.46 -65.12 -10.20
C ILE A 94 -59.77 -64.02 -11.30
N PRO A 95 -59.26 -64.02 -12.56
CA PRO A 95 -57.91 -63.78 -13.10
C PRO A 95 -57.85 -62.58 -14.11
N VAL A 96 -56.67 -62.34 -14.68
CA VAL A 96 -56.34 -61.33 -15.72
C VAL A 96 -57.11 -61.53 -17.03
N GLU A 97 -57.70 -60.44 -17.54
CA GLU A 97 -58.01 -60.26 -18.98
C GLU A 97 -57.80 -58.78 -19.35
N THR A 98 -56.92 -58.52 -20.32
CA THR A 98 -56.69 -57.22 -20.96
C THR A 98 -57.60 -57.07 -22.17
N PRO A 99 -58.48 -56.04 -22.23
CA PRO A 99 -59.11 -55.65 -23.48
C PRO A 99 -58.45 -54.41 -24.08
N GLU A 100 -58.41 -54.43 -25.40
CA GLU A 100 -57.66 -53.62 -26.35
C GLU A 100 -57.96 -52.12 -26.31
N LEU A 101 -56.96 -51.30 -26.64
CA LEU A 101 -57.09 -49.87 -26.89
C LEU A 101 -57.99 -49.63 -28.11
N ILE A 102 -59.17 -49.06 -27.87
CA ILE A 102 -59.99 -48.39 -28.88
C ILE A 102 -59.97 -46.88 -28.55
N TRP A 103 -59.36 -46.10 -29.43
CA TRP A 103 -59.20 -44.64 -29.31
C TRP A 103 -60.38 -43.90 -29.95
N GLU A 104 -61.43 -43.64 -29.18
CA GLU A 104 -62.43 -42.62 -29.52
C GLU A 104 -62.44 -41.54 -28.44
N LEU A 105 -62.07 -40.31 -28.81
CA LEU A 105 -62.09 -39.13 -27.93
C LEU A 105 -63.51 -38.51 -27.92
N PRO A 106 -64.12 -38.29 -26.74
CA PRO A 106 -65.33 -37.48 -26.58
C PRO A 106 -65.09 -35.98 -26.87
N PRO A 107 -66.07 -35.26 -27.46
CA PRO A 107 -65.92 -33.91 -27.98
C PRO A 107 -66.18 -32.84 -26.90
N GLU A 108 -65.23 -32.61 -26.00
CA GLU A 108 -65.41 -31.57 -24.96
C GLU A 108 -64.15 -30.73 -24.67
N LEU A 109 -63.22 -30.66 -25.62
CA LEU A 109 -61.99 -29.85 -25.53
C LEU A 109 -62.12 -28.39 -26.00
N GLU A 110 -63.33 -27.84 -26.12
CA GLU A 110 -63.50 -26.45 -26.57
C GLU A 110 -63.31 -25.33 -25.50
N PRO A 111 -63.34 -25.53 -24.16
CA PRO A 111 -63.09 -24.40 -23.25
C PRO A 111 -61.60 -24.10 -23.03
N VAL A 112 -60.68 -24.99 -23.43
CA VAL A 112 -59.23 -24.81 -23.15
C VAL A 112 -58.56 -23.87 -24.16
N ALA A 113 -59.07 -23.79 -25.40
CA ALA A 113 -58.49 -22.92 -26.43
C ALA A 113 -58.66 -21.42 -26.13
N ALA A 114 -59.70 -21.03 -25.39
CA ALA A 114 -59.95 -19.64 -24.99
C ALA A 114 -58.95 -19.15 -23.91
N ALA A 115 -58.61 -20.01 -22.94
CA ALA A 115 -57.65 -19.68 -21.88
C ALA A 115 -56.21 -19.52 -22.40
N VAL A 116 -55.84 -20.27 -23.45
CA VAL A 116 -54.51 -20.18 -24.08
C VAL A 116 -54.31 -18.86 -24.83
N ASN A 117 -55.38 -18.30 -25.42
CA ASN A 117 -55.28 -17.03 -26.15
C ASN A 117 -55.18 -15.80 -25.23
N GLN A 118 -55.68 -15.88 -23.99
CA GLN A 118 -55.54 -14.79 -23.02
C GLN A 118 -54.13 -14.74 -22.40
N ALA A 119 -53.47 -15.89 -22.25
CA ALA A 119 -52.07 -15.97 -21.83
C ALA A 119 -51.07 -15.48 -22.90
N ARG A 120 -51.46 -15.47 -24.19
CA ARG A 120 -50.62 -15.01 -25.31
C ARG A 120 -50.52 -13.48 -25.45
N HIS A 121 -51.34 -12.72 -24.72
CA HIS A 121 -51.34 -11.25 -24.78
C HIS A 121 -50.54 -10.58 -23.64
N ALA A 122 -49.89 -11.35 -22.78
CA ALA A 122 -48.83 -10.82 -21.93
C ALA A 122 -47.62 -10.52 -22.83
N GLN A 123 -47.25 -9.25 -22.93
CA GLN A 123 -46.07 -8.76 -23.66
C GLN A 123 -44.86 -9.67 -23.39
N PRO A 124 -44.02 -9.95 -24.41
CA PRO A 124 -42.78 -10.64 -24.18
C PRO A 124 -41.92 -9.75 -23.29
N LEU A 125 -41.82 -10.10 -22.01
CA LEU A 125 -40.74 -9.64 -21.16
C LEU A 125 -39.45 -10.11 -21.85
N ASP A 126 -38.72 -9.15 -22.42
CA ASP A 126 -37.34 -9.32 -22.88
C ASP A 126 -36.50 -9.89 -21.73
N ALA A 127 -36.45 -11.21 -21.64
CA ALA A 127 -35.61 -11.95 -20.70
C ALA A 127 -34.12 -11.88 -21.09
N TRP A 128 -33.79 -11.08 -22.11
CA TRP A 128 -32.42 -10.78 -22.53
C TRP A 128 -32.15 -9.27 -22.50
N LYS A 129 -32.54 -8.61 -21.42
CA LYS A 129 -31.83 -7.41 -20.99
C LYS A 129 -30.93 -7.82 -19.83
N PRO A 130 -29.59 -7.74 -19.95
CA PRO A 130 -28.77 -7.91 -18.76
C PRO A 130 -29.25 -6.85 -17.76
N ALA A 131 -29.79 -7.31 -16.64
CA ALA A 131 -30.04 -6.44 -15.51
C ALA A 131 -28.73 -5.70 -15.23
N PRO A 132 -28.72 -4.38 -15.05
CA PRO A 132 -27.50 -3.69 -14.64
C PRO A 132 -27.13 -4.27 -13.28
N THR A 133 -26.16 -5.17 -13.28
CA THR A 133 -25.47 -5.59 -12.07
C THR A 133 -24.59 -4.43 -11.63
N ASP A 134 -25.20 -3.37 -11.14
CA ASP A 134 -24.57 -2.43 -10.21
C ASP A 134 -24.54 -3.09 -8.83
N ARG A 135 -24.02 -4.31 -8.78
CA ARG A 135 -23.30 -4.81 -7.62
C ARG A 135 -21.84 -4.63 -7.98
N GLU A 136 -21.46 -3.37 -8.14
CA GLU A 136 -20.12 -2.91 -7.81
C GLU A 136 -19.88 -3.48 -6.40
N ARG A 137 -19.09 -4.55 -6.29
CA ARG A 137 -18.49 -4.90 -5.01
C ARG A 137 -17.74 -3.65 -4.65
N ALA A 138 -18.28 -2.86 -3.71
CA ALA A 138 -17.59 -1.73 -3.15
C ALA A 138 -16.34 -2.29 -2.49
N ASN A 139 -15.25 -2.39 -3.27
CA ASN A 139 -13.93 -2.52 -2.73
C ASN A 139 -13.83 -1.41 -1.68
N PRO A 140 -13.41 -1.72 -0.44
CA PRO A 140 -13.23 -0.69 0.58
C PRO A 140 -12.41 0.45 -0.05
N PRO A 141 -12.79 1.72 0.19
CA PRO A 141 -12.12 2.85 -0.43
C PRO A 141 -10.63 2.66 -0.25
N GLU A 142 -9.90 2.57 -1.36
CA GLU A 142 -8.47 2.34 -1.32
C GLU A 142 -7.85 3.35 -0.36
N PRO A 143 -7.17 2.91 0.72
CA PRO A 143 -6.66 3.84 1.72
C PRO A 143 -5.74 4.84 1.03
N ASN A 144 -5.91 6.13 1.35
CA ASN A 144 -5.10 7.20 0.79
C ASN A 144 -3.62 6.86 0.96
N LEU A 145 -2.76 7.27 0.02
CA LEU A 145 -1.31 6.97 0.05
C LEU A 145 -0.68 7.36 1.41
N VAL A 146 -1.16 8.43 2.02
CA VAL A 146 -0.76 8.90 3.35
C VAL A 146 -1.22 7.95 4.46
N GLU A 147 -2.46 7.46 4.43
CA GLU A 147 -2.95 6.46 5.39
C GLU A 147 -2.23 5.13 5.24
N ARG A 148 -1.91 4.71 4.00
CA ARG A 148 -1.05 3.54 3.77
C ARG A 148 0.35 3.73 4.37
N ALA A 149 0.95 4.91 4.19
CA ALA A 149 2.26 5.22 4.76
C ALA A 149 2.23 5.24 6.30
N ILE A 150 1.22 5.86 6.91
CA ILE A 150 1.06 5.92 8.37
C ILE A 150 0.78 4.53 8.94
N ASN A 151 -0.10 3.75 8.31
CA ASN A 151 -0.40 2.39 8.75
C ASN A 151 0.79 1.45 8.55
N ALA A 152 1.56 1.61 7.46
CA ALA A 152 2.81 0.90 7.27
C ALA A 152 3.87 1.28 8.32
N ALA A 153 3.99 2.58 8.64
CA ALA A 153 4.89 3.05 9.70
C ALA A 153 4.48 2.52 11.08
N ARG A 154 3.17 2.51 11.39
CA ARG A 154 2.63 1.93 12.63
C ARG A 154 2.82 0.43 12.70
N ALA A 155 2.51 -0.30 11.62
CA ALA A 155 2.75 -1.74 11.53
C ALA A 155 4.26 -2.06 11.59
N TRP A 156 5.11 -1.17 11.09
CA TRP A 156 6.56 -1.28 11.22
C TRP A 156 7.05 -0.97 12.63
N LEU A 157 6.46 0.00 13.33
CA LEU A 157 6.79 0.30 14.72
C LEU A 157 6.25 -0.77 15.70
N LEU A 158 5.04 -1.26 15.47
CA LEU A 158 4.29 -2.12 16.41
C LEU A 158 4.27 -3.60 16.03
N GLY A 159 4.68 -3.96 14.81
CA GLY A 159 4.66 -5.33 14.30
C GLY A 159 6.02 -6.00 14.37
N GLY A 160 6.04 -7.22 14.92
CA GLY A 160 7.12 -8.22 14.82
C GLY A 160 8.51 -7.68 15.07
N ASN A 161 8.97 -7.76 16.32
CA ASN A 161 10.26 -7.26 16.83
C ASN A 161 10.30 -5.76 17.20
N THR A 162 9.17 -5.22 17.69
CA THR A 162 8.99 -3.84 18.19
C THR A 162 10.04 -3.44 19.22
N VAL A 163 10.27 -4.29 20.23
CA VAL A 163 11.25 -4.04 21.30
C VAL A 163 12.64 -3.83 20.73
N LEU A 164 13.00 -4.58 19.68
CA LEU A 164 14.28 -4.46 19.03
C LEU A 164 14.43 -3.15 18.26
N ARG A 165 13.41 -2.82 17.46
CA ARG A 165 13.41 -1.61 16.63
C ARG A 165 13.47 -0.37 17.51
N VAL A 166 12.64 -0.33 18.54
CA VAL A 166 12.65 0.72 19.56
C VAL A 166 13.98 0.71 20.31
N GLY A 167 14.51 -0.46 20.66
CA GLY A 167 15.80 -0.63 21.31
C GLY A 167 16.95 -0.04 20.51
N VAL A 168 17.04 -0.31 19.21
CA VAL A 168 18.07 0.25 18.32
C VAL A 168 17.93 1.77 18.19
N VAL A 169 16.70 2.28 18.06
CA VAL A 169 16.45 3.73 18.03
C VAL A 169 16.86 4.39 19.35
N LEU A 170 16.50 3.79 20.49
CA LEU A 170 16.87 4.28 21.82
C LEU A 170 18.37 4.17 22.09
N LEU A 171 19.02 3.10 21.63
CA LEU A 171 20.48 2.96 21.73
C LEU A 171 21.16 4.04 20.90
N PHE A 172 20.68 4.27 19.67
CA PHE A 172 21.19 5.32 18.81
C PHE A 172 21.03 6.72 19.43
N LEU A 173 19.82 7.03 19.92
CA LEU A 173 19.51 8.29 20.57
C LEU A 173 20.33 8.45 21.87
N GLY A 174 20.35 7.41 22.71
CA GLY A 174 21.07 7.36 23.96
C GLY A 174 22.56 7.53 23.77
N LEU A 175 23.15 6.94 22.73
CA LEU A 175 24.57 7.09 22.42
C LEU A 175 24.90 8.49 21.89
N ALA A 176 24.03 9.09 21.08
CA ALA A 176 24.16 10.48 20.66
C ALA A 176 24.07 11.45 21.85
N PHE A 177 23.13 11.22 22.78
CA PHE A 177 23.00 12.00 24.02
C PHE A 177 24.16 11.77 24.98
N LEU A 178 24.65 10.53 25.11
CA LEU A 178 25.78 10.19 25.98
C LEU A 178 27.05 10.87 25.49
N LEU A 179 27.29 10.88 24.17
CA LEU A 179 28.40 11.65 23.58
C LEU A 179 28.23 13.15 23.83
N ARG A 180 27.02 13.71 23.64
CA ARG A 180 26.74 15.13 23.94
C ARG A 180 26.99 15.46 25.41
N TYR A 181 26.48 14.65 26.33
CA TYR A 181 26.62 14.85 27.77
C TYR A 181 28.07 14.68 28.25
N ALA A 182 28.78 13.67 27.74
CA ALA A 182 30.20 13.47 28.05
C ALA A 182 31.07 14.66 27.61
N THR A 183 30.60 15.47 26.65
CA THR A 183 31.29 16.68 26.18
C THR A 183 30.90 17.96 26.90
N GLU A 184 29.86 17.96 27.74
CA GLU A 184 29.46 19.14 28.52
C GLU A 184 30.41 19.38 29.73
N GLY A 185 31.18 18.37 30.15
CA GLY A 185 32.18 18.49 31.23
C GLY A 185 33.65 18.36 30.82
N MET A 186 33.93 18.05 29.54
CA MET A 186 35.29 17.83 29.01
C MET A 186 35.52 18.72 27.80
N VAL A 187 36.62 19.47 27.76
CA VAL A 187 37.04 20.30 26.62
C VAL A 187 37.57 19.40 25.51
N VAL A 188 36.71 18.58 24.91
CA VAL A 188 37.06 17.74 23.77
C VAL A 188 37.01 18.61 22.50
N PRO A 189 38.09 18.68 21.70
CA PRO A 189 38.10 19.33 20.40
C PRO A 189 36.96 18.83 19.52
N ILE A 190 36.40 19.70 18.70
CA ILE A 190 35.19 19.39 17.95
C ILE A 190 35.43 18.29 16.90
N GLU A 191 36.65 18.19 16.38
CA GLU A 191 37.13 17.13 15.49
C GLU A 191 37.04 15.76 16.16
N LEU A 192 37.49 15.67 17.42
CA LEU A 192 37.44 14.44 18.22
C LEU A 192 36.01 14.00 18.52
N ARG A 193 35.06 14.93 18.62
CA ARG A 193 33.64 14.61 18.82
C ARG A 193 33.06 13.91 17.61
N TYR A 194 33.26 14.48 16.42
CA TYR A 194 32.81 13.88 15.16
C TYR A 194 33.52 12.56 14.87
N ALA A 195 34.83 12.48 15.16
CA ALA A 195 35.58 11.23 15.06
C ALA A 195 35.04 10.15 16.01
N GLY A 196 34.64 10.52 17.23
CA GLY A 196 34.00 9.62 18.19
C GLY A 196 32.65 9.09 17.69
N VAL A 197 31.79 9.96 17.17
CA VAL A 197 30.50 9.54 16.56
C VAL A 197 30.75 8.60 15.36
N ALA A 198 31.71 8.94 14.50
CA ALA A 198 32.07 8.11 13.35
C ALA A 198 32.63 6.74 13.80
N ALA A 199 33.51 6.71 14.80
CA ALA A 199 34.07 5.48 15.35
C ALA A 199 32.99 4.57 15.96
N VAL A 200 32.05 5.16 16.67
CA VAL A 200 30.85 4.47 17.19
C VAL A 200 30.02 3.88 16.04
N ALA A 201 29.76 4.65 14.99
CA ALA A 201 29.00 4.17 13.84
C ALA A 201 29.72 3.02 13.11
N LEU A 202 31.05 3.11 12.95
CA LEU A 202 31.86 2.01 12.44
C LEU A 202 31.82 0.78 13.37
N GLY A 203 31.84 0.99 14.69
CA GLY A 203 31.67 -0.08 15.68
C GLY A 203 30.30 -0.78 15.56
N LEU A 204 29.23 -0.01 15.36
CA LEU A 204 27.88 -0.54 15.10
C LEU A 204 27.82 -1.32 13.79
N LEU A 205 28.51 -0.87 12.73
CA LEU A 205 28.65 -1.62 11.49
C LEU A 205 29.37 -2.95 11.68
N GLY A 206 30.50 -2.93 12.41
CA GLY A 206 31.25 -4.14 12.75
C GLY A 206 30.44 -5.12 13.61
N LEU A 207 29.70 -4.61 14.60
CA LEU A 207 28.80 -5.40 15.41
C LEU A 207 27.67 -6.01 14.57
N GLY A 208 27.08 -5.23 13.67
CA GLY A 208 26.08 -5.71 12.73
C GLY A 208 26.64 -6.80 11.80
N TRP A 209 27.86 -6.62 11.30
CA TRP A 209 28.55 -7.63 10.48
C TRP A 209 28.77 -8.95 11.22
N TRP A 210 29.20 -8.90 12.48
CA TRP A 210 29.35 -10.09 13.31
C TRP A 210 28.00 -10.78 13.57
N LEU A 211 26.98 -9.98 13.90
CA LEU A 211 25.66 -10.46 14.27
C LEU A 211 24.86 -11.02 13.09
N ARG A 212 25.26 -10.71 11.85
CA ARG A 212 24.70 -11.26 10.61
C ARG A 212 24.58 -12.78 10.62
N THR A 213 25.55 -13.48 11.22
CA THR A 213 25.56 -14.96 11.27
C THR A 213 24.55 -15.56 12.25
N ARG A 214 24.11 -14.80 13.26
CA ARG A 214 23.14 -15.25 14.26
C ARG A 214 21.73 -14.74 13.98
N ASN A 215 21.60 -13.46 13.62
CA ASN A 215 20.31 -12.83 13.37
C ASN A 215 20.44 -11.73 12.31
N ASN A 216 20.14 -12.09 11.06
CA ASN A 216 20.32 -11.20 9.91
C ASN A 216 19.41 -9.96 9.99
N ASP A 217 18.16 -10.11 10.44
CA ASP A 217 17.22 -8.99 10.52
C ASP A 217 17.70 -7.91 11.50
N TYR A 218 18.27 -8.33 12.64
CA TYR A 218 18.91 -7.41 13.58
C TYR A 218 20.09 -6.69 12.94
N ALA A 219 20.98 -7.45 12.29
CA ALA A 219 22.19 -6.94 11.67
C ALA A 219 21.87 -5.83 10.66
N LEU A 220 20.86 -6.05 9.81
CA LEU A 220 20.45 -5.09 8.79
C LEU A 220 19.90 -3.79 9.39
N MET A 221 19.11 -3.88 10.46
CA MET A 221 18.60 -2.69 11.17
C MET A 221 19.74 -1.89 11.81
N LEU A 222 20.66 -2.58 12.48
CA LEU A 222 21.80 -1.93 13.14
C LEU A 222 22.73 -1.27 12.12
N GLN A 223 23.05 -1.96 11.02
CA GLN A 223 23.90 -1.43 9.96
C GLN A 223 23.24 -0.26 9.24
N GLY A 224 21.94 -0.34 8.96
CA GLY A 224 21.18 0.75 8.34
C GLY A 224 21.19 2.01 9.22
N ALA A 225 20.97 1.84 10.52
CA ALA A 225 21.10 2.93 11.49
C ALA A 225 22.52 3.51 11.47
N ALA A 226 23.55 2.67 11.54
CA ALA A 226 24.94 3.09 11.52
C ALA A 226 25.33 3.88 10.26
N ILE A 227 24.89 3.44 9.07
CA ILE A 227 25.07 4.19 7.81
C ILE A 227 24.37 5.55 7.88
N ALA A 228 23.15 5.61 8.41
CA ALA A 228 22.45 6.88 8.58
C ALA A 228 23.23 7.83 9.51
N VAL A 229 23.80 7.32 10.61
CA VAL A 229 24.67 8.11 11.51
C VAL A 229 25.86 8.68 10.75
N LEU A 230 26.53 7.88 9.93
CA LEU A 230 27.68 8.33 9.13
C LEU A 230 27.27 9.46 8.18
N TYR A 231 26.15 9.33 7.47
CA TYR A 231 25.60 10.39 6.62
C TYR A 231 25.36 11.69 7.40
N LEU A 232 24.66 11.59 8.54
CA LEU A 232 24.37 12.75 9.38
C LEU A 232 25.65 13.39 9.93
N THR A 233 26.62 12.57 10.31
CA THR A 233 27.91 13.02 10.87
C THR A 233 28.70 13.81 9.82
N VAL A 234 28.83 13.29 8.60
CA VAL A 234 29.52 13.97 7.50
C VAL A 234 28.79 15.26 7.12
N PHE A 235 27.45 15.23 7.06
CA PHE A 235 26.65 16.41 6.79
C PHE A 235 26.82 17.50 7.86
N ALA A 236 26.75 17.11 9.14
CA ALA A 236 26.93 18.01 10.27
C ALA A 236 28.33 18.64 10.30
N ALA A 237 29.38 17.84 10.04
CA ALA A 237 30.77 18.30 9.96
C ALA A 237 31.05 19.22 8.75
N MET A 238 30.18 19.24 7.75
CA MET A 238 30.27 20.17 6.61
C MET A 238 29.43 21.43 6.83
N ARG A 239 28.19 21.30 7.32
CA ARG A 239 27.20 22.41 7.38
C ARG A 239 27.12 23.12 8.73
N LEU A 240 27.24 22.39 9.85
CA LEU A 240 27.01 22.94 11.19
C LEU A 240 28.31 23.46 11.82
N HIS A 241 29.39 22.70 11.64
CA HIS A 241 30.71 23.04 12.15
C HIS A 241 31.65 22.82 10.97
N PRO A 242 31.88 23.81 10.08
CA PRO A 242 32.56 23.66 8.79
C PRO A 242 34.02 23.20 8.95
N LEU A 243 34.17 21.94 9.33
CA LEU A 243 35.41 21.20 9.60
C LEU A 243 35.85 20.45 8.35
N LEU A 244 34.88 20.12 7.48
CA LEU A 244 35.11 19.45 6.21
C LEU A 244 34.78 20.40 5.07
N ASP A 245 35.73 20.53 4.14
CA ASP A 245 35.47 21.14 2.85
C ASP A 245 34.39 20.37 2.08
N PRO A 246 33.56 21.06 1.26
CA PRO A 246 32.49 20.41 0.50
C PRO A 246 32.96 19.25 -0.37
N SER A 247 34.17 19.33 -0.92
CA SER A 247 34.78 18.27 -1.74
C SER A 247 35.13 17.02 -0.92
N ALA A 248 35.72 17.21 0.26
CA ALA A 248 36.07 16.13 1.18
C ALA A 248 34.80 15.46 1.75
N ALA A 249 33.82 16.26 2.13
CA ALA A 249 32.52 15.76 2.59
C ALA A 249 31.80 14.97 1.48
N PHE A 250 31.79 15.46 0.25
CA PHE A 250 31.24 14.73 -0.89
C PHE A 250 31.95 13.39 -1.11
N GLY A 251 33.29 13.37 -1.10
CA GLY A 251 34.06 12.13 -1.22
C GLY A 251 33.73 11.11 -0.13
N LEU A 252 33.58 11.55 1.12
CA LEU A 252 33.14 10.70 2.23
C LEU A 252 31.72 10.17 2.05
N LEU A 253 30.77 11.01 1.63
CA LEU A 253 29.40 10.57 1.35
C LEU A 253 29.36 9.51 0.24
N VAL A 254 30.15 9.69 -0.82
CA VAL A 254 30.29 8.69 -1.89
C VAL A 254 30.89 7.39 -1.35
N ALA A 255 31.95 7.47 -0.54
CA ALA A 255 32.56 6.29 0.08
C ALA A 255 31.56 5.52 0.96
N VAL A 256 30.77 6.22 1.78
CA VAL A 256 29.70 5.63 2.60
C VAL A 256 28.62 5.01 1.72
N THR A 257 28.24 5.66 0.62
CA THR A 257 27.28 5.13 -0.36
C THR A 257 27.74 3.80 -0.94
N VAL A 258 28.99 3.76 -1.44
CA VAL A 258 29.59 2.58 -2.06
C VAL A 258 29.73 1.45 -1.03
N PHE A 259 30.20 1.77 0.17
CA PHE A 259 30.29 0.80 1.26
C PHE A 259 28.93 0.22 1.62
N SER A 260 27.91 1.06 1.75
CA SER A 260 26.52 0.64 2.00
C SER A 260 25.98 -0.26 0.88
N ALA A 261 26.26 0.07 -0.39
CA ALA A 261 25.87 -0.75 -1.53
C ALA A 261 26.55 -2.13 -1.51
N ILE A 262 27.85 -2.20 -1.18
CA ILE A 262 28.58 -3.47 -1.02
C ILE A 262 27.96 -4.29 0.12
N LEU A 263 27.65 -3.67 1.26
CA LEU A 263 26.98 -4.35 2.38
C LEU A 263 25.60 -4.90 1.96
N ALA A 264 24.84 -4.13 1.18
CA ALA A 264 23.53 -4.52 0.71
C ALA A 264 23.58 -5.72 -0.26
N ILE A 265 24.56 -5.74 -1.17
CA ILE A 265 24.75 -6.86 -2.11
C ILE A 265 25.21 -8.10 -1.35
N THR A 266 26.19 -7.96 -0.45
CA THR A 266 26.76 -9.10 0.29
C THR A 266 25.80 -9.75 1.29
N GLN A 267 24.82 -8.99 1.78
CA GLN A 267 23.79 -9.45 2.73
C GLN A 267 22.42 -9.64 2.09
N ASP A 268 22.34 -9.52 0.76
CA ASP A 268 21.12 -9.72 -0.01
C ASP A 268 19.94 -8.83 0.42
N ALA A 269 20.25 -7.64 0.94
CA ALA A 269 19.33 -6.78 1.68
C ALA A 269 18.85 -5.59 0.84
N LEU A 270 17.62 -5.69 0.34
CA LEU A 270 16.98 -4.64 -0.47
C LEU A 270 16.85 -3.31 0.30
N GLY A 271 16.59 -3.36 1.61
CA GLY A 271 16.47 -2.16 2.44
C GLY A 271 17.75 -1.33 2.51
N LEU A 272 18.91 -1.98 2.68
CA LEU A 272 20.21 -1.30 2.67
C LEU A 272 20.55 -0.76 1.28
N ALA A 273 20.23 -1.49 0.22
CA ALA A 273 20.45 -1.03 -1.16
C ALA A 273 19.62 0.21 -1.46
N ALA A 274 18.35 0.22 -1.04
CA ALA A 274 17.48 1.38 -1.17
C ALA A 274 18.00 2.58 -0.39
N ALA A 275 18.46 2.38 0.85
CA ALA A 275 19.06 3.44 1.65
C ALA A 275 20.36 3.98 1.02
N ALA A 276 21.21 3.11 0.49
CA ALA A 276 22.42 3.49 -0.25
C ALA A 276 22.06 4.32 -1.49
N ALA A 277 21.12 3.86 -2.32
CA ALA A 277 20.70 4.60 -3.51
C ALA A 277 20.12 5.98 -3.15
N LEU A 278 19.20 6.04 -2.18
CA LEU A 278 18.64 7.31 -1.69
C LEU A 278 19.73 8.25 -1.16
N GLY A 279 20.64 7.74 -0.34
CA GLY A 279 21.76 8.50 0.19
C GLY A 279 22.72 8.99 -0.89
N GLY A 280 22.98 8.17 -1.91
CA GLY A 280 23.79 8.54 -3.07
C GLY A 280 23.18 9.68 -3.87
N PHE A 281 21.88 9.60 -4.19
CA PHE A 281 21.20 10.70 -4.88
C PHE A 281 21.07 11.96 -4.01
N ALA A 282 21.00 11.81 -2.68
CA ALA A 282 20.99 12.93 -1.76
C ALA A 282 22.36 13.58 -1.58
N ALA A 283 23.48 12.86 -1.76
CA ALA A 283 24.82 13.37 -1.46
C ALA A 283 25.19 14.67 -2.20
N PRO A 284 24.98 14.80 -3.53
CA PRO A 284 25.21 16.06 -4.23
C PRO A 284 24.30 17.18 -3.73
N LEU A 285 23.05 16.88 -3.38
CA LEU A 285 22.09 17.88 -2.90
C LEU A 285 22.52 18.44 -1.53
N LEU A 286 23.05 17.57 -0.66
CA LEU A 286 23.56 17.95 0.64
C LEU A 286 24.87 18.76 0.53
N ALA A 287 25.77 18.34 -0.36
CA ALA A 287 27.09 18.96 -0.59
C ALA A 287 27.04 20.22 -1.47
N SER A 288 25.99 20.41 -2.28
CA SER A 288 25.95 21.51 -3.24
C SER A 288 25.86 22.88 -2.57
N THR A 289 26.76 23.76 -2.97
CA THR A 289 26.79 25.19 -2.64
C THR A 289 26.10 26.05 -3.72
N GLY A 290 25.42 25.44 -4.68
CA GLY A 290 24.69 26.14 -5.76
C GLY A 290 25.55 26.56 -6.96
N ALA A 291 26.87 26.35 -6.93
CA ALA A 291 27.81 26.74 -7.99
C ALA A 291 28.39 25.55 -8.80
N GLY A 292 27.83 24.35 -8.65
CA GLY A 292 28.38 23.13 -9.25
C GLY A 292 28.16 23.03 -10.76
N SER A 293 29.16 22.53 -11.49
CA SER A 293 29.02 22.17 -12.90
C SER A 293 27.99 21.03 -13.08
N HIS A 294 27.01 21.24 -13.96
CA HIS A 294 26.01 20.23 -14.31
C HIS A 294 26.66 18.95 -14.89
N VAL A 295 27.80 19.07 -15.57
CA VAL A 295 28.54 17.91 -16.11
C VAL A 295 29.01 17.00 -14.99
N ALA A 296 29.52 17.56 -13.89
CA ALA A 296 29.97 16.78 -12.74
C ALA A 296 28.79 16.06 -12.07
N LEU A 297 27.66 16.76 -11.92
CA LEU A 297 26.44 16.20 -11.31
C LEU A 297 25.85 15.07 -12.16
N PHE A 298 25.73 15.25 -13.47
CA PHE A 298 25.22 14.21 -14.37
C PHE A 298 26.21 13.05 -14.55
N SER A 299 27.51 13.30 -14.56
CA SER A 299 28.52 12.22 -14.57
C SER A 299 28.45 11.38 -13.29
N TYR A 300 28.24 12.04 -12.14
CA TYR A 300 28.02 11.34 -10.87
C TYR A 300 26.75 10.50 -10.91
N PHE A 301 25.64 11.03 -11.42
CA PHE A 301 24.41 10.25 -11.61
C PHE A 301 24.62 9.10 -12.60
N ALA A 302 25.40 9.27 -13.67
CA ALA A 302 25.73 8.18 -14.58
C ALA A 302 26.46 7.05 -13.86
N LEU A 303 27.43 7.38 -13.01
CA LEU A 303 28.15 6.40 -12.19
C LEU A 303 27.21 5.68 -11.20
N LEU A 304 26.34 6.42 -10.53
CA LEU A 304 25.37 5.86 -9.57
C LEU A 304 24.38 4.92 -10.28
N ASN A 305 23.85 5.36 -11.42
CA ASN A 305 22.99 4.55 -12.28
C ASN A 305 23.71 3.32 -12.84
N ALA A 306 25.02 3.41 -13.11
CA ALA A 306 25.78 2.27 -13.60
C ALA A 306 25.90 1.22 -12.50
N GLY A 307 26.09 1.65 -11.24
CA GLY A 307 25.99 0.77 -10.08
C GLY A 307 24.62 0.10 -9.97
N ILE A 308 23.53 0.85 -10.12
CA ILE A 308 22.17 0.29 -10.10
C ILE A 308 21.95 -0.70 -11.25
N LEU A 309 22.42 -0.39 -12.45
CA LEU A 309 22.36 -1.27 -13.62
C LEU A 309 23.12 -2.58 -13.39
N VAL A 310 24.34 -2.51 -12.83
CA VAL A 310 25.13 -3.69 -12.48
C VAL A 310 24.39 -4.54 -11.45
N ILE A 311 23.84 -3.92 -10.41
CA ILE A 311 23.04 -4.63 -9.40
C ILE A 311 21.80 -5.26 -10.05
N ALA A 312 21.10 -4.53 -10.91
CA ALA A 312 19.92 -5.02 -11.64
C ALA A 312 20.25 -6.22 -12.52
N TRP A 313 21.47 -6.27 -13.09
CA TRP A 313 21.94 -7.40 -13.88
C TRP A 313 22.02 -8.70 -13.08
N PHE A 314 22.40 -8.63 -11.81
CA PHE A 314 22.44 -9.82 -10.95
C PHE A 314 21.11 -10.04 -10.24
N LYS A 315 20.47 -8.97 -9.78
CA LYS A 315 19.32 -9.01 -8.90
C LYS A 315 18.23 -8.03 -9.31
N ALA A 316 17.07 -8.57 -9.67
CA ALA A 316 15.93 -7.86 -10.22
C ALA A 316 15.13 -7.07 -9.15
N TRP A 317 15.78 -6.17 -8.41
CA TRP A 317 15.12 -5.32 -7.42
C TRP A 317 14.46 -4.10 -8.05
N ARG A 318 13.17 -4.21 -8.38
CA ARG A 318 12.37 -3.14 -9.01
C ARG A 318 12.44 -1.82 -8.24
N LEU A 319 12.45 -1.87 -6.90
CA LEU A 319 12.48 -0.66 -6.06
C LEU A 319 13.73 0.18 -6.31
N LEU A 320 14.89 -0.45 -6.54
CA LEU A 320 16.15 0.26 -6.76
C LEU A 320 16.11 1.08 -8.05
N ASN A 321 15.48 0.54 -9.09
CA ASN A 321 15.28 1.24 -10.35
C ASN A 321 14.33 2.42 -10.19
N VAL A 322 13.26 2.28 -9.41
CA VAL A 322 12.32 3.38 -9.16
C VAL A 322 13.02 4.52 -8.42
N ILE A 323 13.83 4.19 -7.41
CA ILE A 323 14.63 5.18 -6.68
C ILE A 323 15.63 5.86 -7.63
N GLY A 324 16.36 5.07 -8.41
CA GLY A 324 17.28 5.59 -9.43
C GLY A 324 16.60 6.54 -10.39
N PHE A 325 15.48 6.09 -10.97
CA PHE A 325 14.75 6.82 -12.00
C PHE A 325 14.23 8.13 -11.43
N THR A 326 13.58 8.06 -10.27
CA THR A 326 13.04 9.24 -9.59
C THR A 326 14.15 10.20 -9.17
N GLY A 327 15.29 9.69 -8.68
CA GLY A 327 16.45 10.52 -8.32
C GLY A 327 17.05 11.23 -9.54
N THR A 328 17.34 10.48 -10.60
CA THR A 328 18.00 11.00 -11.81
C THR A 328 17.09 11.96 -12.56
N PHE A 329 15.87 11.55 -12.90
CA PHE A 329 14.95 12.39 -13.66
C PHE A 329 14.32 13.47 -12.78
N GLY A 330 14.00 13.19 -11.51
CA GLY A 330 13.44 14.21 -10.62
C GLY A 330 14.43 15.35 -10.34
N ILE A 331 15.67 15.03 -9.99
CA ILE A 331 16.70 16.05 -9.76
C ILE A 331 17.11 16.70 -11.09
N GLY A 332 17.23 15.91 -12.17
CA GLY A 332 17.54 16.42 -13.51
C GLY A 332 16.48 17.40 -14.04
N LEU A 333 15.19 17.10 -13.86
CA LEU A 333 14.08 18.00 -14.23
C LEU A 333 14.06 19.25 -13.36
N ALA A 334 14.28 19.12 -12.05
CA ALA A 334 14.33 20.27 -11.15
C ALA A 334 15.49 21.22 -11.51
N TRP A 335 16.64 20.68 -11.92
CA TRP A 335 17.75 21.46 -12.47
C TRP A 335 17.38 22.07 -13.83
N GLY A 336 16.79 21.29 -14.73
CA GLY A 336 16.37 21.75 -16.06
C GLY A 336 15.38 22.91 -16.02
N LEU A 337 14.42 22.90 -15.10
CA LEU A 337 13.44 23.99 -14.97
C LEU A 337 14.03 25.29 -14.40
N ARG A 338 15.14 25.22 -13.66
CA ARG A 338 15.70 26.37 -12.93
C ARG A 338 16.95 26.96 -13.57
N SER A 339 17.74 26.14 -14.26
CA SER A 339 19.12 26.48 -14.64
C SER A 339 19.47 26.14 -16.08
N TYR A 340 18.52 25.63 -16.87
CA TYR A 340 18.75 25.32 -18.27
C TYR A 340 18.78 26.58 -19.13
N THR A 341 19.83 26.70 -19.93
CA THR A 341 19.93 27.66 -21.03
C THR A 341 20.14 26.91 -22.34
N PRO A 342 19.71 27.44 -23.50
CA PRO A 342 19.89 26.80 -24.79
C PRO A 342 21.36 26.46 -25.11
N GLU A 343 22.33 27.18 -24.53
CA GLU A 343 23.76 26.90 -24.73
C GLU A 343 24.20 25.56 -24.10
N LEU A 344 23.47 25.07 -23.09
CA LEU A 344 23.79 23.85 -22.34
C LEU A 344 23.26 22.57 -23.01
N LEU A 345 22.55 22.69 -24.14
CA LEU A 345 21.96 21.58 -24.90
C LEU A 345 22.98 20.49 -25.22
N TRP A 346 24.06 20.88 -25.87
CA TRP A 346 25.09 19.96 -26.36
C TRP A 346 25.77 19.16 -25.25
N SER A 347 25.83 19.70 -24.03
CA SER A 347 26.39 19.00 -22.89
C SER A 347 25.34 18.16 -22.15
N THR A 348 24.05 18.53 -22.20
CA THR A 348 22.98 17.86 -21.44
C THR A 348 22.36 16.68 -22.20
N GLU A 349 22.14 16.82 -23.52
CA GLU A 349 21.51 15.78 -24.35
C GLU A 349 22.23 14.42 -24.29
N PRO A 350 23.58 14.35 -24.37
CA PRO A 350 24.27 13.06 -24.29
C PRO A 350 24.01 12.32 -22.96
N PHE A 351 23.93 13.05 -21.84
CA PHE A 351 23.59 12.44 -20.55
C PHE A 351 22.14 11.96 -20.53
N LEU A 352 21.22 12.71 -21.13
CA LEU A 352 19.81 12.32 -21.20
C LEU A 352 19.62 11.05 -22.03
N ILE A 353 20.29 10.95 -23.18
CA ILE A 353 20.32 9.75 -24.02
C ILE A 353 20.95 8.58 -23.24
N LEU A 354 22.07 8.82 -22.56
CA LEU A 354 22.73 7.80 -21.74
C LEU A 354 21.79 7.26 -20.66
N PHE A 355 21.14 8.13 -19.88
CA PHE A 355 20.19 7.73 -18.85
C PHE A 355 19.02 6.95 -19.46
N PHE A 356 18.46 7.44 -20.57
CA PHE A 356 17.40 6.74 -21.29
C PHE A 356 17.81 5.31 -21.69
N VAL A 357 18.98 5.15 -22.30
CA VAL A 357 19.52 3.83 -22.71
C VAL A 357 19.74 2.93 -21.50
N MET A 358 20.27 3.46 -20.39
CA MET A 358 20.46 2.68 -19.17
C MET A 358 19.13 2.16 -18.59
N TYR A 359 18.11 3.02 -18.48
CA TYR A 359 16.80 2.60 -17.99
C TYR A 359 16.07 1.66 -18.95
N LEU A 360 16.25 1.85 -20.25
CA LEU A 360 15.74 0.93 -21.27
C LEU A 360 16.40 -0.45 -21.14
N ALA A 361 17.72 -0.50 -20.98
CA ALA A 361 18.47 -1.74 -20.78
C ALA A 361 18.04 -2.47 -19.50
N ILE A 362 17.84 -1.72 -18.40
CA ILE A 362 17.25 -2.26 -17.17
C ILE A 362 15.87 -2.86 -17.48
N GLY A 363 14.96 -2.10 -18.11
CA GLY A 363 13.62 -2.58 -18.44
C GLY A 363 13.63 -3.87 -19.27
N PHE A 364 14.50 -3.94 -20.27
CA PHE A 364 14.66 -5.14 -21.11
C PHE A 364 15.19 -6.34 -20.32
N LEU A 365 16.16 -6.11 -19.43
CA LEU A 365 16.71 -7.17 -18.58
C LEU A 365 15.66 -7.78 -17.65
N PHE A 366 14.75 -6.95 -17.13
CA PHE A 366 13.61 -7.42 -16.34
C PHE A 366 12.56 -8.16 -17.16
N ALA A 367 12.36 -7.81 -18.45
CA ALA A 367 11.40 -8.50 -19.30
C ALA A 367 11.87 -9.90 -19.72
N ARG A 368 13.18 -10.17 -19.70
CA ARG A 368 13.77 -11.45 -20.11
C ARG A 368 13.82 -12.50 -18.98
N ARG A 369 13.72 -12.08 -17.71
CA ARG A 369 13.73 -12.95 -16.53
C ARG A 369 12.31 -13.17 -16.02
#